data_AF-A0AAE9Z2V9-F1
#
_entry.id   AF-A0AAE9Z2V9-F1
#
_cell.length_a   1.000
_cell.length_b   1.000
_cell.length_c   1.000
_cell.angle_alpha   90.00
_cell.angle_beta   90.00
_cell.angle_gamma   90.00
#
_symmetry.space_group_name_H-M   'P 1'
#
loop_
_entity.id
_entity.type
_entity.pdbx_description
1 polymer ?
#
loop_
_entity_poly.entity_id
_entity_poly.type
_entity_poly.pdbx_seq_one_letter_code
_entity_poly.pdbx_strand_id
1 'polypeptide(L)'
;MSLTDLKKSKKTAVKKKNFTVDEFISDAENYAKGRPGLVSGEQDLTREQDVAPPASKPFRHATFTLSEEAIEQLQTLARESKLAKSHIIRILIADLGSKEQQEQLKMLLSSDIN
;
A
#
# COMPACT_ATOMS: atom_id res chain seq x y z
N MET A 1 10.94 6.94 19.48
CA MET A 1 9.68 6.27 19.07
C MET A 1 8.98 5.77 20.33
N SER A 2 7.77 6.26 20.62
CA SER A 2 7.05 5.98 21.88
C SER A 2 6.17 4.74 21.75
N LEU A 3 6.07 3.91 22.80
CA LEU A 3 5.30 2.66 22.88
C LEU A 3 3.77 2.86 22.85
N THR A 4 3.30 4.02 22.41
CA THR A 4 1.89 4.42 22.38
C THR A 4 1.05 3.67 21.34
N ASP A 5 1.69 3.05 20.33
CA ASP A 5 0.98 2.40 19.22
C ASP A 5 0.62 0.92 19.47
N LEU A 6 1.06 0.32 20.58
CA LEU A 6 0.66 -1.05 20.94
C LEU A 6 -0.74 -1.14 21.56
N LYS A 7 -1.60 -0.12 21.38
CA LYS A 7 -3.01 -0.22 21.77
C LYS A 7 -3.73 -1.11 20.76
N LYS A 8 -3.85 -2.40 21.09
CA LYS A 8 -4.69 -3.38 20.36
C LYS A 8 -6.12 -2.85 20.30
N SER A 9 -6.50 -2.21 19.19
CA SER A 9 -7.87 -1.79 18.96
C SER A 9 -8.73 -3.05 18.91
N LYS A 10 -9.83 -3.09 19.68
CA LYS A 10 -10.82 -4.17 19.58
C LYS A 10 -11.32 -4.18 18.14
N LYS A 11 -10.91 -5.19 17.34
CA LYS A 11 -11.51 -5.43 16.02
C LYS A 11 -13.02 -5.51 16.23
N THR A 12 -13.76 -4.67 15.51
CA THR A 12 -15.23 -4.71 15.46
C THR A 12 -15.64 -6.14 15.17
N ALA A 13 -16.56 -6.67 15.98
CA ALA A 13 -17.01 -8.05 15.87
C ALA A 13 -17.57 -8.28 14.45
N VAL A 14 -16.78 -8.94 13.60
CA VAL A 14 -17.23 -9.37 12.29
C VAL A 14 -18.43 -10.29 12.52
N LYS A 15 -19.59 -9.93 11.96
CA LYS A 15 -20.82 -10.72 12.08
C LYS A 15 -20.52 -12.12 11.53
N LYS A 16 -20.39 -13.10 12.41
CA LYS A 16 -20.27 -14.50 12.02
C LYS A 16 -21.59 -14.89 11.36
N LYS A 17 -21.55 -15.31 10.10
CA LYS A 17 -22.71 -15.86 9.41
C LYS A 17 -23.12 -17.14 10.16
N ASN A 18 -24.39 -17.27 10.51
CA ASN A 18 -24.91 -18.53 11.03
C ASN A 18 -24.87 -19.55 9.90
N PHE A 19 -24.24 -20.69 10.16
CA PHE A 19 -23.96 -21.69 9.15
C PHE A 19 -24.60 -23.01 9.56
N THR A 20 -25.19 -23.71 8.60
CA THR A 20 -25.88 -24.98 8.84
C THR A 20 -24.93 -26.17 8.59
N VAL A 21 -25.26 -27.33 9.16
CA VAL A 21 -24.45 -28.54 9.03
C VAL A 21 -24.34 -28.97 7.56
N ASP A 22 -25.42 -28.85 6.79
CA ASP A 22 -25.42 -29.20 5.36
C ASP A 22 -24.53 -28.26 4.53
N GLU A 23 -24.46 -26.98 4.90
CA GLU A 23 -23.56 -26.01 4.27
C GLU A 23 -22.09 -26.40 4.55
N PHE A 24 -21.78 -26.97 5.73
CA PHE A 24 -20.44 -27.43 6.11
C PHE A 24 -20.00 -28.65 5.32
N ILE A 25 -20.88 -29.64 5.25
CA ILE A 25 -20.62 -30.90 4.55
C ILE A 25 -20.38 -30.61 3.07
N SER A 26 -21.23 -29.78 2.47
CA SER A 26 -21.10 -29.37 1.07
C SER A 26 -19.78 -28.65 0.79
N ASP A 27 -19.36 -27.75 1.67
CA ASP A 27 -18.08 -27.03 1.51
C ASP A 27 -16.86 -27.93 1.73
N ALA A 28 -16.95 -28.91 2.64
CA ALA A 28 -15.90 -29.92 2.83
C ALA A 28 -15.70 -30.81 1.59
N GLU A 29 -16.78 -31.20 0.92
CA GLU A 29 -16.69 -31.91 -0.36
C GLU A 29 -16.06 -31.04 -1.46
N ASN A 30 -16.45 -29.77 -1.52
CA ASN A 30 -15.90 -28.82 -2.47
C ASN A 30 -14.41 -28.56 -2.21
N TYR A 31 -13.98 -28.51 -0.95
CA TYR A 31 -12.58 -28.43 -0.55
C TYR A 31 -11.80 -29.67 -1.00
N ALA A 32 -12.32 -30.88 -0.77
CA ALA A 32 -11.69 -32.13 -1.23
C ALA A 32 -11.55 -32.19 -2.78
N LYS A 33 -12.47 -31.54 -3.50
CA LYS A 33 -12.46 -31.39 -4.96
C LYS A 33 -11.61 -30.19 -5.45
N GLY A 34 -10.95 -29.46 -4.54
CA GLY A 34 -10.08 -28.31 -4.86
C GLY A 34 -10.83 -27.03 -5.25
N ARG A 35 -12.11 -26.89 -4.88
CA ARG A 35 -12.96 -25.73 -5.18
C ARG A 35 -13.58 -25.12 -3.91
N PRO A 36 -12.79 -24.63 -2.95
CA PRO A 36 -13.34 -24.09 -1.70
C PRO A 36 -14.28 -22.90 -1.96
N GLY A 37 -15.45 -22.90 -1.34
CA GLY A 37 -16.50 -21.90 -1.59
C GLY A 37 -16.75 -20.95 -0.43
N LEU A 38 -16.73 -21.43 0.82
CA LEU A 38 -17.28 -20.68 1.96
C LEU A 38 -16.31 -20.54 3.14
N VAL A 39 -15.45 -21.53 3.40
CA VAL A 39 -14.51 -21.53 4.53
C VAL A 39 -13.05 -21.38 4.07
N SER A 40 -12.74 -20.29 3.39
CA SER A 40 -11.38 -19.75 3.39
C SER A 40 -11.43 -18.45 4.18
N GLY A 41 -10.96 -18.53 5.43
CA GLY A 41 -10.77 -17.35 6.26
C GLY A 41 -9.86 -16.37 5.53
N GLU A 42 -10.39 -15.18 5.29
CA GLU A 42 -9.66 -14.01 4.80
C GLU A 42 -9.09 -14.16 3.38
N GLN A 43 -9.88 -13.72 2.40
CA GLN A 43 -9.52 -12.76 1.33
C GLN A 43 -8.27 -13.03 0.45
N ASP A 44 -8.51 -12.84 -0.85
CA ASP A 44 -7.52 -12.54 -1.91
C ASP A 44 -6.82 -13.71 -2.61
N LEU A 45 -7.57 -14.54 -3.34
CA LEU A 45 -7.07 -15.11 -4.60
C LEU A 45 -8.16 -15.04 -5.68
N THR A 46 -8.13 -13.92 -6.41
CA THR A 46 -8.45 -13.80 -7.85
C THR A 46 -9.68 -14.56 -8.34
N ARG A 47 -10.84 -13.89 -8.33
CA ARG A 47 -11.85 -14.10 -9.38
C ARG A 47 -11.79 -12.92 -10.33
N GLU A 48 -11.17 -13.18 -11.47
CA GLU A 48 -11.17 -12.30 -12.64
C GLU A 48 -12.60 -12.14 -13.17
N GLN A 49 -12.82 -11.02 -13.85
CA GLN A 49 -14.07 -10.54 -14.47
C GLN A 49 -15.00 -9.77 -13.53
N ASP A 50 -14.69 -8.48 -13.38
CA ASP A 50 -15.58 -7.42 -13.85
C ASP A 50 -14.80 -6.11 -14.02
N VAL A 51 -14.98 -5.48 -15.18
CA VAL A 51 -14.37 -4.20 -15.59
C VAL A 51 -14.96 -3.05 -14.78
N ALA A 52 -14.45 -2.85 -13.58
CA ALA A 52 -14.55 -1.59 -12.83
C ALA A 52 -13.20 -0.86 -12.94
N PRO A 53 -13.18 0.49 -13.04
CA PRO A 53 -11.93 1.24 -13.05
C PRO A 53 -11.14 0.85 -11.79
N PRO A 54 -9.81 0.62 -11.91
CA PRO A 54 -9.02 0.12 -10.80
C PRO A 54 -9.18 1.10 -9.63
N ALA A 55 -9.89 0.69 -8.59
CA ALA A 55 -9.94 1.42 -7.34
C ALA A 55 -8.47 1.67 -6.95
N SER A 56 -8.08 2.95 -6.89
CA SER A 56 -6.69 3.34 -6.73
C SER A 56 -6.13 2.63 -5.52
N LYS A 57 -5.13 1.77 -5.73
CA LYS A 57 -4.48 1.02 -4.65
C LYS A 57 -4.07 2.02 -3.55
N PRO A 58 -4.25 1.68 -2.26
CA PRO A 58 -3.90 2.58 -1.18
C PRO A 58 -2.40 2.91 -1.23
N PHE A 59 -2.04 4.16 -0.90
CA PHE A 59 -0.64 4.58 -0.82
C PHE A 59 0.08 3.76 0.27
N ARG A 60 1.24 3.20 -0.09
CA ARG A 60 2.10 2.50 0.87
C ARG A 60 3.00 3.50 1.60
N HIS A 61 3.13 3.33 2.90
CA HIS A 61 4.08 4.10 3.69
C HIS A 61 5.50 3.58 3.50
N ALA A 62 6.47 4.49 3.49
CA ALA A 62 7.90 4.20 3.38
C ALA A 62 8.68 5.13 4.31
N THR A 63 9.79 4.62 4.83
CA THR A 63 10.74 5.38 5.65
C THR A 63 12.02 5.58 4.84
N PHE A 64 12.51 6.81 4.77
CA PHE A 64 13.71 7.17 4.04
C PHE A 64 14.72 7.82 4.99
N THR A 65 16.01 7.57 4.75
CA THR A 65 17.10 8.28 5.42
C THR A 65 17.44 9.51 4.57
N LEU A 66 17.41 10.69 5.17
CA LEU A 66 17.70 11.97 4.52
C LEU A 66 18.69 12.75 5.39
N SER A 67 19.55 13.56 4.76
CA SER A 67 20.39 14.52 5.48
C SER A 67 19.55 15.60 6.17
N GLU A 68 20.11 16.24 7.19
CA GLU A 68 19.43 17.33 7.91
C GLU A 68 19.09 18.50 6.98
N GLU A 69 20.03 18.89 6.13
CA GLU A 69 19.83 19.93 5.11
C GLU A 69 18.66 19.61 4.17
N ALA A 70 18.54 18.36 3.70
CA ALA A 70 17.45 17.95 2.83
C ALA A 70 16.09 17.99 3.55
N ILE A 71 16.05 17.66 4.84
CA ILE A 71 14.84 17.74 5.67
C ILE A 71 14.39 19.20 5.83
N GLU A 72 15.34 20.12 6.07
CA GLU A 72 15.07 21.55 6.18
C GLU A 72 14.54 22.13 4.86
N GLN A 73 15.21 21.84 3.73
CA GLN A 73 14.77 22.27 2.40
C GLN A 73 13.36 21.76 2.10
N LEU A 74 13.09 20.46 2.33
CA LEU A 74 11.77 19.88 2.12
C LEU A 74 10.71 20.53 3.02
N GLN A 75 11.08 20.94 4.24
CA GLN A 75 10.19 21.63 5.16
C GLN A 75 9.89 23.06 4.72
N THR A 76 10.89 23.80 4.26
CA THR A 76 10.72 25.15 3.71
C THR A 76 9.82 25.13 2.49
N LEU A 77 10.09 24.23 1.54
CA LEU A 77 9.24 24.03 0.35
C LEU A 77 7.79 23.69 0.72
N ALA A 78 7.58 22.83 1.73
CA ALA A 78 6.23 22.49 2.19
C ALA A 78 5.49 23.70 2.79
N ARG A 79 6.19 24.58 3.52
CA ARG A 79 5.61 25.80 4.10
C ARG A 79 5.24 26.81 3.02
N GLU A 80 6.10 27.01 2.04
CA GLU A 80 5.91 27.98 0.96
C GLU A 80 4.82 27.53 -0.03
N SER A 81 4.90 26.28 -0.51
CA SER A 81 3.95 25.73 -1.48
C SER A 81 2.61 25.32 -0.87
N LYS A 82 2.54 25.21 0.46
CA LYS A 82 1.40 24.62 1.20
C LYS A 82 1.07 23.19 0.78
N LEU A 83 2.03 22.47 0.19
CA LEU A 83 1.89 21.07 -0.17
C LEU A 83 2.44 20.17 0.93
N ALA A 84 1.87 18.97 1.07
CA ALA A 84 2.41 17.97 1.98
C ALA A 84 3.79 17.48 1.50
N LYS A 85 4.72 17.22 2.45
CA LYS A 85 6.07 16.70 2.16
C LYS A 85 6.03 15.45 1.25
N SER A 86 5.11 14.52 1.53
CA SER A 86 4.95 13.29 0.73
C SER A 86 4.39 13.54 -0.67
N HIS A 87 3.69 14.65 -0.89
CA HIS A 87 3.20 15.05 -2.21
C HIS A 87 4.33 15.68 -3.04
N ILE A 88 5.15 16.54 -2.41
CA ILE A 88 6.34 17.12 -3.05
C ILE A 88 7.27 16.01 -3.54
N ILE A 89 7.57 15.01 -2.71
CA ILE A 89 8.38 13.85 -3.10
C ILE A 89 7.79 13.12 -4.31
N ARG A 90 6.46 12.93 -4.38
CA ARG A 90 5.81 12.30 -5.53
C ARG A 90 5.95 13.12 -6.80
N ILE A 91 5.83 14.44 -6.73
CA ILE A 91 6.02 15.33 -7.88
C ILE A 91 7.46 15.21 -8.40
N LEU A 92 8.45 15.29 -7.51
CA LEU A 92 9.87 15.18 -7.88
C LEU A 92 10.17 13.81 -8.53
N ILE A 93 9.62 12.73 -7.98
CA ILE A 93 9.77 11.39 -8.57
C ILE A 93 9.08 11.29 -9.93
N ALA A 94 7.89 11.88 -10.10
CA ALA A 94 7.18 11.87 -11.38
C ALA A 94 7.94 12.67 -12.46
N ASP A 95 8.50 13.83 -12.10
CA ASP A 95 9.32 14.64 -12.99
C ASP A 95 10.59 13.89 -13.43
N LEU A 96 11.28 13.25 -12.48
CA LEU A 96 12.41 12.38 -12.80
C LEU A 96 11.98 11.20 -13.68
N GLY A 97 10.86 10.56 -13.35
CA GLY A 97 10.32 9.39 -14.04
C GLY A 97 9.89 9.65 -15.49
N SER A 98 9.61 10.90 -15.86
CA SER A 98 9.21 11.28 -17.23
C SER A 98 10.38 11.38 -18.22
N LYS A 99 11.63 11.42 -17.75
CA LYS A 99 12.83 11.54 -18.59
C LYS A 99 13.25 10.19 -19.17
N GLU A 100 14.09 10.19 -20.22
CA GLU A 100 14.59 8.94 -20.82
C GLU A 100 15.51 8.20 -19.82
N GLN A 101 15.44 6.87 -19.80
CA GLN A 101 16.12 6.05 -18.77
C GLN A 101 17.63 6.31 -18.69
N GLN A 102 18.29 6.58 -19.82
CA GLN A 102 19.72 6.85 -19.85
C GLN A 102 20.08 8.20 -19.22
N GLU A 103 19.22 9.21 -19.37
CA GLU A 103 19.41 10.52 -18.75
C GLU A 103 19.17 10.47 -17.25
N GLN A 104 18.15 9.71 -16.81
CA GLN A 104 17.89 9.47 -15.40
C GLN A 104 19.09 8.83 -14.71
N LEU A 105 19.63 7.75 -15.28
CA LEU A 105 20.77 7.05 -14.72
C LEU A 105 22.02 7.93 -14.69
N LYS A 106 22.28 8.70 -15.76
CA LYS A 106 23.39 9.66 -15.76
C LYS A 106 23.23 10.72 -14.67
N MET A 107 22.05 11.31 -14.53
CA MET A 107 21.78 12.33 -13.51
C MET A 107 21.99 11.77 -12.09
N LEU A 108 21.45 10.58 -11.81
CA LEU A 108 21.59 9.91 -10.50
C LEU A 108 23.04 9.49 -10.19
N LEU A 109 23.79 9.04 -11.19
CA LEU A 109 25.19 8.63 -11.00
C LEU A 109 26.14 9.83 -10.90
N SER A 110 25.76 10.98 -11.48
CA SER A 110 26.55 12.21 -11.44
C SER A 110 26.35 13.06 -10.18
N SER A 111 25.32 12.77 -9.37
CA SER A 111 25.03 13.57 -8.18
C SER A 111 25.96 13.19 -7.02
N ASP A 112 26.73 14.14 -6.52
CA ASP A 112 27.67 13.98 -5.38
C ASP A 112 26.98 14.07 -3.99
N ILE A 113 25.67 13.84 -3.93
CA ILE A 113 24.89 13.95 -2.69
C ILE A 113 25.04 12.62 -1.92
N ASN A 114 25.65 12.67 -0.73
CA ASN A 114 25.79 11.54 0.22
C ASN A 114 24.86 11.68 1.42
#